data_AF-A0A925WNX6-F1
#
_entry.id   AF-A0A925WNX6-F1
#
_cell.length_a   1.000
_cell.length_b   1.000
_cell.length_c   1.000
_cell.angle_alpha   90.00
_cell.angle_beta   90.00
_cell.angle_gamma   90.00
#
_symmetry.space_group_name_H-M   'P 1'
#
loop_
_entity.id
_entity.type
_entity.pdbx_description
1 polymer ?
#
loop_
_entity_poly.entity_id
_entity_poly.type
_entity_poly.pdbx_seq_one_letter_code
_entity_poly.pdbx_strand_id
1 'polypeptide(L)'
;MQTIKLHAWVDATGQLKLELPVVGLANRKLEMLIVMQPVTEATDTEAVDANGWPIGFFERTYGALADDPIERPAELPLDVRDEIE
;
A
#
# COMPACT_ATOMS: atom_id res chain seq x y z
N MET A 1 -22.17 -13.53 5.54
CA MET A 1 -21.02 -12.83 6.15
C MET A 1 -21.24 -11.35 6.02
N GLN A 2 -21.24 -10.61 7.12
CA GLN A 2 -21.27 -9.15 7.11
C GLN A 2 -19.91 -8.67 7.63
N THR A 3 -19.21 -7.86 6.85
CA THR A 3 -17.91 -7.29 7.24
C THR A 3 -18.14 -5.89 7.81
N ILE A 4 -17.68 -5.67 9.05
CA ILE A 4 -17.79 -4.37 9.73
C ILE A 4 -16.37 -3.80 9.86
N LYS A 5 -16.11 -2.65 9.23
CA LYS A 5 -14.81 -1.96 9.30
C LYS A 5 -14.87 -0.90 10.40
N LEU A 6 -13.98 -1.01 11.38
CA LEU A 6 -13.92 -0.12 12.55
C LEU A 6 -12.49 0.42 12.69
N HIS A 7 -12.37 1.72 12.95
CA HIS A 7 -11.14 2.33 13.41
C HIS A 7 -11.28 2.57 14.91
N ALA A 8 -10.42 1.94 15.71
CA ALA A 8 -10.47 2.03 17.17
C ALA A 8 -9.05 2.19 17.71
N TRP A 9 -8.92 3.01 18.75
CA TRP A 9 -7.65 3.30 19.42
C TRP A 9 -7.51 2.44 20.67
N VAL A 10 -6.31 1.91 20.88
CA VAL A 10 -5.94 1.22 22.11
C VAL A 10 -5.67 2.29 23.18
N ASP A 11 -6.29 2.14 24.35
CA ASP A 11 -6.09 3.09 25.44
C ASP A 11 -4.70 2.95 26.09
N ALA A 12 -4.35 3.89 26.97
CA ALA A 12 -3.07 3.89 27.67
C ALA A 12 -2.84 2.66 28.58
N THR A 13 -3.86 1.85 28.81
CA THR A 13 -3.78 0.60 29.59
C THR A 13 -3.59 -0.64 28.70
N GLY A 14 -3.54 -0.46 27.38
CA GLY A 14 -3.40 -1.54 26.42
C GLY A 14 -4.72 -2.23 26.07
N GLN A 15 -5.87 -1.63 26.37
CA GLN A 15 -7.18 -2.21 26.11
C GLN A 15 -7.86 -1.58 24.89
N LEU A 16 -8.46 -2.43 24.04
CA LEU A 16 -9.30 -2.02 22.92
C LEU A 16 -10.76 -2.33 23.25
N LYS A 17 -11.59 -1.29 23.38
CA LYS A 17 -13.03 -1.42 23.60
C LYS A 17 -13.78 -1.26 22.28
N LEU A 18 -14.54 -2.28 21.89
CA LEU A 18 -15.36 -2.29 20.68
C LEU A 18 -16.84 -2.23 21.06
N GLU A 19 -17.51 -1.13 20.69
CA GLU A 19 -18.96 -1.01 20.82
C GLU A 19 -19.60 -1.28 19.45
N LEU A 20 -20.30 -2.42 19.36
CA LEU A 20 -20.94 -2.88 18.12
C LEU A 20 -22.46 -2.69 18.21
N PRO A 21 -23.08 -1.86 17.36
CA PRO A 21 -24.53 -1.75 17.31
C PRO A 21 -25.13 -3.02 16.70
N VAL A 22 -25.67 -3.90 17.54
CA VAL A 22 -26.29 -5.17 17.11
C VAL A 22 -27.80 -5.04 16.92
N VAL A 23 -28.21 -4.17 15.99
CA VAL A 23 -29.64 -3.99 15.65
C VAL A 23 -30.16 -5.24 14.93
N GLY A 24 -31.21 -5.88 15.48
CA GLY A 24 -31.88 -7.03 14.87
C GLY A 24 -31.22 -8.41 15.09
N LEU A 25 -30.23 -8.50 15.98
CA LEU A 25 -29.49 -9.75 16.29
C LEU A 25 -29.89 -10.39 17.62
N ALA A 26 -31.01 -9.98 18.22
CA ALA A 26 -31.51 -10.57 19.47
C ALA A 26 -31.71 -12.09 19.34
N ASN A 27 -31.26 -12.84 20.35
CA ASN A 27 -31.34 -14.30 20.43
C ASN A 27 -30.68 -15.06 19.26
N ARG A 28 -29.60 -14.53 18.68
CA ARG A 28 -28.82 -15.21 17.64
C ARG A 28 -27.41 -15.55 18.10
N LYS A 29 -26.93 -16.73 17.69
CA LYS A 29 -25.52 -17.12 17.86
C LYS A 29 -24.68 -16.39 16.80
N LEU A 30 -23.60 -15.75 17.24
CA LEU A 30 -22.65 -15.06 16.38
C LEU A 30 -21.30 -15.75 16.47
N GLU A 31 -20.65 -15.91 15.32
CA GLU A 31 -19.26 -16.33 15.21
C GLU A 31 -18.46 -15.13 14.70
N MET A 32 -17.36 -14.82 15.37
CA MET A 32 -16.54 -13.64 15.10
C MET A 32 -15.08 -14.04 14.94
N LEU A 33 -14.45 -13.55 13.87
CA LEU A 33 -13.02 -13.62 13.65
C LEU A 33 -12.46 -12.20 13.74
N ILE A 34 -11.60 -11.95 14.71
CA ILE A 34 -10.91 -10.66 14.88
C ILE A 34 -9.45 -10.87 14.47
N VAL A 35 -9.04 -10.22 13.39
CA VAL A 35 -7.64 -10.18 12.96
C VAL A 35 -7.09 -8.82 13.37
N MET A 36 -6.17 -8.82 14.33
CA MET A 36 -5.47 -7.61 14.76
C MET A 36 -4.13 -7.55 14.07
N GLN A 37 -3.95 -6.53 13.24
CA GLN A 37 -2.65 -6.15 12.71
C GLN A 37 -2.34 -4.78 13.28
N PRO A 38 -1.16 -4.57 13.88
CA PRO A 38 -0.74 -3.23 14.22
C PRO A 38 -0.76 -2.41 12.93
N VAL A 39 -1.52 -1.32 12.93
CA VAL A 39 -1.35 -0.30 11.92
C VAL A 39 -0.07 0.42 12.34
N THR A 40 1.06 -0.12 11.94
CA THR A 40 2.16 0.74 11.58
C THR A 40 1.59 1.62 10.47
N GLU A 41 1.18 2.85 10.81
CA GLU A 41 1.47 3.95 9.88
C GLU A 41 2.89 3.66 9.44
N ALA A 42 3.12 3.49 8.15
CA ALA A 42 4.42 3.10 7.66
C ALA A 42 5.46 4.11 8.15
N THR A 43 6.03 3.90 9.33
CA THR A 43 7.22 4.57 9.80
C THR A 43 8.44 3.97 9.11
N ASP A 44 8.22 2.99 8.24
CA ASP A 44 9.10 2.59 7.14
C ASP A 44 8.67 3.19 5.78
N THR A 45 7.89 4.28 5.75
CA THR A 45 8.13 5.23 4.65
C THR A 45 9.40 5.96 5.05
N GLU A 46 10.54 5.52 4.49
CA GLU A 46 11.69 6.43 4.30
C GLU A 46 11.08 7.78 3.93
N ALA A 47 11.33 8.82 4.75
CA ALA A 47 10.70 10.12 4.58
C ALA A 47 10.77 10.48 3.09
N VAL A 48 9.62 10.70 2.45
CA VAL A 48 9.56 10.87 1.00
C VAL A 48 9.60 12.35 0.63
N ASP A 49 10.14 12.68 -0.53
CA ASP A 49 10.11 14.03 -1.08
C ASP A 49 8.70 14.43 -1.57
N ALA A 50 8.56 15.66 -2.11
CA ALA A 50 7.29 16.16 -2.63
C ALA A 50 6.71 15.33 -3.80
N ASN A 51 7.53 14.46 -4.41
CA ASN A 51 7.15 13.59 -5.52
C ASN A 51 6.94 12.12 -5.07
N GLY A 52 7.04 11.83 -3.77
CA GLY A 52 6.84 10.50 -3.21
C GLY A 52 8.05 9.57 -3.29
N TRP A 53 9.25 10.09 -3.63
CA TRP A 53 10.48 9.30 -3.61
C TRP A 53 11.11 9.27 -2.23
N PRO A 54 11.69 8.15 -1.78
CA PRO A 54 12.49 8.13 -0.57
C PRO A 54 13.59 9.20 -0.59
N ILE A 55 13.71 9.98 0.48
CA ILE A 55 14.77 10.99 0.63
C ILE A 55 16.13 10.30 0.53
N GLY A 56 17.02 10.86 -0.28
CA GLY A 56 18.34 10.30 -0.55
C GLY A 56 18.38 9.24 -1.65
N PHE A 57 17.23 8.84 -2.24
CA PHE A 57 17.18 7.81 -3.28
C PHE A 57 18.05 8.18 -4.48
N PHE A 58 17.94 9.41 -4.99
CA PHE A 58 18.68 9.85 -6.17
C PHE A 58 20.18 9.99 -5.88
N GLU A 59 20.56 10.52 -4.71
CA GLU A 59 21.96 10.65 -4.30
C GLU A 59 22.66 9.30 -4.18
N ARG A 60 21.92 8.26 -3.74
CA ARG A 60 22.45 6.90 -3.63
C ARG A 60 22.52 6.16 -4.96
N THR A 61 21.64 6.47 -5.91
CA THR A 61 21.44 5.66 -7.13
C THR A 61 21.91 6.34 -8.41
N TYR A 62 22.12 7.66 -8.39
CA TYR A 62 22.65 8.39 -9.53
C TYR A 62 24.04 7.86 -9.89
N GLY A 63 24.19 7.39 -11.12
CA GLY A 63 25.44 6.79 -11.60
C GLY A 63 25.64 5.33 -11.21
N ALA A 64 24.64 4.63 -10.66
CA ALA A 64 24.75 3.20 -10.34
C ALA A 64 25.07 2.30 -11.53
N LEU A 65 24.87 2.79 -12.76
CA LEU A 65 25.19 2.11 -14.03
C LEU A 65 26.30 2.85 -14.81
N ALA A 66 27.11 3.68 -14.14
CA ALA A 66 28.20 4.40 -14.81
C ALA A 66 29.28 3.44 -15.37
N ASP A 67 29.53 2.33 -14.65
CA ASP A 67 30.51 1.31 -15.01
C ASP A 67 29.96 0.24 -15.98
N ASP A 68 28.63 0.13 -16.07
CA ASP A 68 27.93 -0.80 -16.97
C ASP A 68 26.74 -0.08 -17.64
N PRO A 69 27.02 0.81 -18.61
CA PRO A 69 26.00 1.62 -19.24
C PRO A 69 25.06 0.74 -20.08
N ILE A 70 23.75 1.02 -19.99
CA ILE A 70 22.75 0.34 -20.80
C ILE A 70 22.99 0.66 -22.27
N GLU A 71 23.37 -0.34 -23.07
CA GLU A 71 23.48 -0.20 -24.51
C GLU A 71 22.09 -0.02 -25.14
N ARG A 72 21.91 1.08 -25.87
CA ARG A 72 20.70 1.30 -26.66
C ARG A 72 20.79 0.41 -27.93
N PRO A 73 19.85 -0.52 -28.16
CA PRO A 73 19.82 -1.28 -29.41
C PRO A 73 19.51 -0.38 -30.60
N ALA A 74 19.79 -0.86 -31.81
CA ALA A 74 19.44 -0.16 -33.03
C ALA A 74 17.94 0.19 -33.05
N GLU A 75 17.64 1.40 -33.51
CA GLU A 75 16.26 1.84 -33.68
C GLU A 75 15.56 0.95 -34.72
N LEU A 76 14.40 0.41 -34.34
CA LEU A 76 13.60 -0.40 -35.23
C LEU A 76 12.93 0.52 -36.28
N PRO A 77 12.63 0.00 -37.48
CA PRO A 77 11.79 0.72 -38.43
C PRO A 77 10.46 1.12 -37.79
N LEU A 78 9.93 2.27 -38.22
CA LEU A 78 8.58 2.69 -37.82
C LEU A 78 7.58 1.62 -38.25
N ASP A 79 6.70 1.26 -37.31
CA ASP A 79 5.60 0.35 -37.60
C ASP A 79 4.61 1.03 -38.56
N VAL A 80 4.27 0.34 -39.65
CA VAL A 80 3.31 0.82 -40.65
C VAL A 80 1.99 0.15 -40.34
N ARG A 81 1.01 0.93 -39.91
CA ARG A 81 -0.36 0.44 -39.71
C ARG A 81 -0.98 0.08 -41.05
N ASP A 82 -1.75 -1.00 -41.06
CA ASP A 82 -2.59 -1.37 -42.20
C ASP A 82 -3.57 -0.23 -42.54
N GLU A 83 -3.89 -0.11 -43.83
CA GLU A 83 -4.95 0.79 -44.28
C GLU A 83 -6.30 0.35 -43.71
N ILE A 84 -7.16 1.30 -43.40
CA ILE A 84 -8.52 1.02 -42.91
C ILE A 84 -9.36 0.59 -44.12
N GLU A 85 -9.91 -0.63 -44.09
CA GLU A 85 -10.93 -1.10 -45.05
C GLU A 85 -12.29 -0.41 -44.87
#